data_AF-A0A6I2T059-F1
#
_entry.id   AF-A0A6I2T059-F1
#
_cell.length_a   1.000
_cell.length_b   1.000
_cell.length_c   1.000
_cell.angle_alpha   90.00
_cell.angle_beta   90.00
_cell.angle_gamma   90.00
#
_symmetry.space_group_name_H-M   'P 1'
#
loop_
_entity.id
_entity.type
_entity.pdbx_description
1 polymer ?
#
loop_
_entity_poly.entity_id
_entity_poly.type
_entity_poly.pdbx_seq_one_letter_code
_entity_poly.pdbx_strand_id
1 'polypeptide(L)'
;MAGDKFDPDESHFSDEELEAALAGFEKEFADDSASGDASDTSDAAETADAASAKSDSDANDDTADKASADSSQPMTDDVTGSVADAVNEAMADVVDPSLGFDNELAGLLGNKAKVALIVTRLASAELLAAFCQLSDISAACIGANQGAVAVLKNLDGDGPEAAAKDLTTVVSGMAVILAVNRADKLEVAMYVQGEAGQSFAPPVLFTSTPRFVEDLMLGIVTLNQLKTQGFEVVDSAGLDHDQAMQILANHTRRGRGGRGSRIE
;
A
#
# COMPACT_ATOMS: atom_id res chain seq x y z
N MET A 1 -29.72 54.56 -2.30
CA MET A 1 -28.53 53.70 -2.18
C MET A 1 -28.29 53.09 -3.54
N ALA A 2 -27.08 53.28 -4.07
CA ALA A 2 -26.72 53.01 -5.46
C ALA A 2 -26.72 51.49 -5.75
N GLY A 3 -27.21 51.12 -6.93
CA GLY A 3 -27.16 49.76 -7.43
C GLY A 3 -25.76 49.46 -7.96
N ASP A 4 -25.12 48.48 -7.35
CA ASP A 4 -23.89 47.88 -7.82
C ASP A 4 -24.23 47.02 -9.04
N LYS A 5 -23.91 47.52 -10.24
CA LYS A 5 -24.02 46.77 -11.49
C LYS A 5 -22.71 46.04 -11.66
N PHE A 6 -22.78 44.71 -11.62
CA PHE A 6 -21.69 43.85 -12.05
C PHE A 6 -21.50 44.04 -13.57
N ASP A 7 -20.44 44.73 -13.98
CA ASP A 7 -20.06 44.90 -15.38
C ASP A 7 -19.30 43.65 -15.86
N PRO A 8 -19.86 42.85 -16.78
CA PRO A 8 -19.22 41.61 -17.26
C PRO A 8 -18.04 41.85 -18.21
N ASP A 9 -17.71 43.12 -18.51
CA ASP A 9 -16.62 43.51 -19.41
C ASP A 9 -15.32 43.88 -18.66
N GLU A 10 -15.30 43.86 -17.32
CA GLU A 10 -14.12 44.24 -16.51
C GLU A 10 -13.08 43.12 -16.35
N SER A 11 -13.23 42.00 -17.05
CA SER A 11 -12.36 40.82 -16.90
C SER A 11 -11.96 40.16 -18.23
N HIS A 12 -11.87 40.94 -19.31
CA HIS A 12 -11.28 40.48 -20.56
C HIS A 12 -9.93 41.18 -20.76
N PHE A 13 -8.84 40.45 -20.52
CA PHE A 13 -7.50 40.85 -20.93
C PHE A 13 -7.54 41.32 -22.39
N SER A 14 -6.96 42.48 -22.66
CA SER A 14 -6.87 42.94 -24.05
C SER A 14 -5.92 42.01 -24.82
N ASP A 15 -6.21 41.74 -26.10
CA ASP A 15 -5.32 40.94 -26.97
C ASP A 15 -3.87 41.49 -26.96
N GLU A 16 -3.74 42.80 -26.76
CA GLU A 16 -2.46 43.52 -26.67
C GLU A 16 -1.69 43.23 -25.37
N GLU A 17 -2.36 43.05 -24.23
CA GLU A 17 -1.72 42.58 -22.99
C GLU A 17 -1.30 41.11 -23.08
N LEU A 18 -2.09 40.29 -23.78
CA LEU A 18 -1.79 38.89 -24.04
C LEU A 18 -0.56 38.73 -24.94
N GLU A 19 -0.46 39.53 -26.01
CA GLU A 19 0.72 39.57 -26.88
C GLU A 19 1.96 40.10 -26.14
N ALA A 20 1.80 41.12 -25.29
CA ALA A 20 2.92 41.64 -24.49
C ALA A 20 3.44 40.60 -23.48
N ALA A 21 2.55 39.81 -22.86
CA ALA A 21 2.92 38.73 -21.96
C ALA A 21 3.63 37.57 -22.70
N LEU A 22 3.14 37.19 -23.89
CA LEU A 22 3.78 36.16 -24.72
C LEU A 22 5.16 36.59 -25.24
N ALA A 23 5.30 37.84 -25.67
CA ALA A 23 6.58 38.39 -26.13
C ALA A 23 7.61 38.49 -24.98
N GLY A 24 7.15 38.77 -23.76
CA GLY A 24 8.01 38.73 -22.56
C GLY A 24 8.56 37.34 -22.29
N PHE A 25 7.72 36.31 -22.41
CA PHE A 25 8.10 34.91 -22.24
C PHE A 25 9.08 34.42 -23.31
N GLU A 26 8.83 34.74 -24.58
CA GLU A 26 9.69 34.33 -25.71
C GLU A 26 11.07 35.00 -25.64
N LYS A 27 11.13 36.23 -25.13
CA LYS A 27 12.38 36.97 -24.91
C LYS A 27 13.22 36.38 -23.78
N GLU A 28 12.59 35.89 -22.72
CA GLU A 28 13.28 35.25 -21.59
C GLU A 28 13.90 33.90 -22.02
N PHE A 29 13.21 33.13 -22.86
CA PHE A 29 13.72 31.86 -23.41
C PHE A 29 14.90 32.07 -24.39
N ALA A 30 14.86 33.17 -25.15
CA ALA A 30 15.94 33.54 -26.08
C ALA A 30 17.19 34.08 -25.35
N ASP A 31 17.02 34.79 -24.23
CA ASP A 31 18.15 35.29 -23.42
C ASP A 31 18.83 34.14 -22.65
N ASP A 32 18.08 33.12 -22.22
CA ASP A 32 18.64 31.93 -21.56
C ASP A 32 19.42 31.03 -22.55
N SER A 33 19.01 31.01 -23.83
CA SER A 33 19.70 30.28 -24.90
C SER A 33 20.99 30.95 -25.39
N ALA A 34 21.22 32.24 -25.07
CA ALA A 34 22.38 33.01 -25.51
C ALA A 34 23.52 33.08 -24.48
N SER A 35 23.32 32.55 -23.27
CA SER A 35 24.32 32.58 -22.18
C SER A 35 24.98 31.23 -21.86
N GLY A 36 24.71 30.19 -22.65
CA GLY A 36 25.29 28.85 -22.50
C GLY A 36 26.30 28.47 -23.58
N ASP A 37 27.43 29.17 -23.71
CA ASP A 37 28.59 28.68 -24.46
C ASP A 37 29.85 28.68 -23.58
N ALA A 38 30.25 27.47 -23.16
CA ALA A 38 31.63 26.97 -23.18
C ALA A 38 31.76 25.75 -22.24
N SER A 39 31.75 24.54 -22.79
CA SER A 39 32.96 23.70 -22.89
C SER A 39 32.62 22.23 -23.17
N ASP A 40 33.20 21.76 -24.28
CA ASP A 40 33.78 20.44 -24.46
C ASP A 40 32.90 19.20 -24.23
N THR A 41 32.62 18.47 -25.31
CA THR A 41 33.57 17.45 -25.74
C THR A 41 33.25 16.93 -27.14
N SER A 42 34.34 16.65 -27.83
CA SER A 42 34.48 16.31 -29.22
C SER A 42 34.13 14.86 -29.55
N ASP A 43 33.94 14.68 -30.85
CA ASP A 43 34.22 13.48 -31.64
C ASP A 43 33.21 12.33 -31.62
N ALA A 44 32.38 12.39 -32.66
CA ALA A 44 31.90 11.24 -33.39
C ALA A 44 33.06 10.36 -33.87
N ALA A 45 32.97 9.06 -33.59
CA ALA A 45 33.62 8.03 -34.39
C ALA A 45 32.70 6.81 -34.49
N GLU A 46 32.18 6.62 -35.69
CA GLU A 46 31.63 5.40 -36.24
C GLU A 46 32.70 4.28 -36.22
N THR A 47 32.33 3.04 -35.87
CA THR A 47 32.70 1.82 -36.60
C THR A 47 32.16 0.55 -35.94
N ALA A 48 31.78 -0.37 -36.81
CA ALA A 48 31.23 -1.68 -36.52
C ALA A 48 32.29 -2.71 -36.07
N ASP A 49 31.77 -3.80 -35.50
CA ASP A 49 31.98 -5.18 -35.96
C ASP A 49 32.52 -6.20 -34.93
N ALA A 50 31.81 -7.33 -34.95
CA ALA A 50 32.18 -8.72 -34.74
C ALA A 50 32.96 -9.24 -33.51
N ALA A 51 32.48 -10.44 -33.13
CA ALA A 51 33.22 -11.66 -32.80
C ALA A 51 33.36 -12.02 -31.30
N SER A 52 32.43 -12.90 -30.88
CA SER A 52 32.71 -14.22 -30.31
C SER A 52 34.10 -14.51 -29.76
N ALA A 53 34.17 -14.95 -28.50
CA ALA A 53 34.88 -16.19 -28.14
C ALA A 53 34.49 -16.65 -26.72
N LYS A 54 34.16 -17.94 -26.64
CA LYS A 54 34.10 -18.74 -25.41
C LYS A 54 35.49 -18.84 -24.78
N SER A 55 35.56 -19.09 -23.47
CA SER A 55 36.52 -20.04 -22.92
C SER A 55 36.04 -20.55 -21.57
N ASP A 56 35.81 -21.86 -21.57
CA ASP A 56 35.71 -22.73 -20.41
C ASP A 56 37.03 -22.73 -19.62
N SER A 57 36.94 -22.89 -18.30
CA SER A 57 37.92 -23.69 -17.57
C SER A 57 37.32 -24.20 -16.26
N ASP A 58 36.97 -25.49 -16.29
CA ASP A 58 36.83 -26.38 -15.15
C ASP A 58 38.09 -26.35 -14.26
N ALA A 59 37.91 -26.52 -12.95
CA ALA A 59 38.47 -27.66 -12.19
C ALA A 59 38.25 -27.48 -10.67
N ASN A 60 37.55 -28.47 -10.10
CA ASN A 60 37.74 -29.19 -8.82
C ASN A 60 38.46 -28.47 -7.66
N ASP A 61 38.07 -28.66 -6.39
CA ASP A 61 37.93 -29.97 -5.75
C ASP A 61 37.24 -29.85 -4.39
N ASP A 62 36.47 -30.88 -4.07
CA ASP A 62 35.85 -31.16 -2.78
C ASP A 62 36.92 -31.44 -1.72
N THR A 63 36.62 -31.16 -0.44
CA THR A 63 36.67 -32.17 0.63
C THR A 63 36.33 -31.58 2.00
N ALA A 64 35.31 -32.18 2.64
CA ALA A 64 35.27 -32.69 4.02
C ALA A 64 35.76 -31.81 5.20
N ASP A 65 35.25 -31.83 6.42
CA ASP A 65 34.19 -32.50 7.18
C ASP A 65 34.44 -32.03 8.65
N LYS A 66 33.41 -32.12 9.51
CA LYS A 66 33.45 -32.17 10.99
C LYS A 66 33.51 -30.91 11.87
N ALA A 67 32.35 -30.69 12.49
CA ALA A 67 32.05 -30.89 13.93
C ALA A 67 32.41 -29.81 14.98
N SER A 68 31.32 -29.25 15.55
CA SER A 68 30.98 -29.15 16.98
C SER A 68 31.98 -28.62 18.02
N ALA A 69 31.62 -27.50 18.67
CA ALA A 69 31.68 -27.19 20.12
C ALA A 69 31.58 -25.65 20.28
N ASP A 70 30.53 -25.12 20.90
CA ASP A 70 30.35 -24.91 22.35
C ASP A 70 30.78 -23.50 22.81
N SER A 71 29.87 -22.95 23.60
CA SER A 71 29.71 -21.66 24.25
C SER A 71 30.96 -20.90 24.71
N SER A 72 30.92 -19.57 24.52
CA SER A 72 31.44 -18.56 25.46
C SER A 72 30.90 -17.18 25.07
N GLN A 73 29.83 -16.72 25.76
CA GLN A 73 29.50 -15.30 25.83
C GLN A 73 30.63 -14.53 26.52
N PRO A 74 30.81 -13.25 26.16
CA PRO A 74 31.00 -12.24 27.18
C PRO A 74 29.85 -11.22 27.15
N MET A 75 29.35 -10.95 28.36
CA MET A 75 28.36 -9.93 28.66
C MET A 75 28.94 -8.55 28.30
N THR A 76 28.32 -7.85 27.36
CA THR A 76 28.44 -6.39 27.26
C THR A 76 27.06 -5.80 27.48
N ASP A 77 26.92 -5.22 28.67
CA ASP A 77 25.85 -4.34 29.07
C ASP A 77 26.08 -3.01 28.34
N ASP A 78 25.33 -2.76 27.27
CA ASP A 78 25.18 -1.42 26.71
C ASP A 78 23.69 -1.12 26.47
N VAL A 79 23.05 -0.71 27.55
CA VAL A 79 21.73 -0.08 27.59
C VAL A 79 21.83 1.30 26.95
N THR A 80 21.97 1.37 25.62
CA THR A 80 21.71 2.60 24.84
C THR A 80 21.13 2.37 23.43
N GLY A 81 20.98 1.13 22.96
CA GLY A 81 20.50 0.83 21.60
C GLY A 81 18.99 0.96 21.32
N SER A 82 18.18 1.50 22.23
CA SER A 82 16.71 1.32 22.18
C SER A 82 15.89 2.55 21.74
N VAL A 83 16.51 3.68 21.39
CA VAL A 83 15.75 4.86 20.93
C VAL A 83 16.19 5.30 19.54
N ALA A 84 17.48 5.15 19.19
CA ALA A 84 17.96 5.55 17.88
C ALA A 84 17.38 4.69 16.74
N ASP A 85 17.33 3.36 16.87
CA ASP A 85 16.77 2.49 15.81
C ASP A 85 15.24 2.65 15.64
N ALA A 86 14.49 2.85 16.73
CA ALA A 86 13.05 3.06 16.64
C ALA A 86 12.67 4.45 16.12
N VAL A 87 13.50 5.47 16.38
CA VAL A 87 13.31 6.83 15.84
C VAL A 87 13.80 6.90 14.39
N ASN A 88 14.81 6.12 14.02
CA ASN A 88 15.30 6.04 12.64
C ASN A 88 14.31 5.30 11.73
N GLU A 89 13.60 4.27 12.20
CA GLU A 89 12.51 3.64 11.44
C GLU A 89 11.23 4.51 11.37
N ALA A 90 10.95 5.31 12.40
CA ALA A 90 9.84 6.28 12.37
C ALA A 90 10.15 7.56 11.56
N MET A 91 11.42 7.81 11.24
CA MET A 91 11.89 8.90 10.37
C MET A 91 12.34 8.42 8.98
N ALA A 92 12.45 7.11 8.74
CA ALA A 92 12.74 6.55 7.41
C ALA A 92 11.57 6.75 6.42
N ASP A 93 10.36 6.98 6.93
CA ASP A 93 9.20 7.41 6.13
C ASP A 93 9.26 8.91 5.77
N VAL A 94 10.30 9.61 6.23
CA VAL A 94 10.59 11.00 5.89
C VAL A 94 11.85 11.09 5.02
N VAL A 95 11.60 10.95 3.71
CA VAL A 95 12.08 11.84 2.65
C VAL A 95 13.43 11.48 2.00
N ASP A 96 13.39 10.53 1.08
CA ASP A 96 13.73 10.91 -0.30
C ASP A 96 12.45 11.50 -0.93
N PRO A 97 12.40 12.80 -1.26
CA PRO A 97 11.21 13.42 -1.84
C PRO A 97 10.77 12.73 -3.14
N SER A 98 11.69 12.06 -3.84
CA SER A 98 11.39 11.35 -5.08
C SER A 98 10.47 10.15 -4.86
N LEU A 99 10.72 9.34 -3.81
CA LEU A 99 9.91 8.15 -3.51
C LEU A 99 8.47 8.51 -3.10
N GLY A 100 8.31 9.61 -2.37
CA GLY A 100 6.98 10.12 -2.01
C GLY A 100 6.21 10.63 -3.24
N PHE A 101 6.88 11.42 -4.08
CA PHE A 101 6.29 11.95 -5.31
C PHE A 101 5.94 10.85 -6.33
N ASP A 102 6.81 9.85 -6.50
CA ASP A 102 6.55 8.72 -7.40
C ASP A 102 5.35 7.90 -6.94
N ASN A 103 5.19 7.72 -5.62
CA ASN A 103 4.03 7.01 -5.06
C ASN A 103 2.73 7.83 -5.23
N GLU A 104 2.80 9.15 -5.09
CA GLU A 104 1.68 10.05 -5.37
C GLU A 104 1.31 10.05 -6.85
N LEU A 105 2.29 10.15 -7.74
CA LEU A 105 2.09 10.11 -9.19
C LEU A 105 1.55 8.75 -9.64
N ALA A 106 2.08 7.65 -9.12
CA ALA A 106 1.55 6.31 -9.34
C ALA A 106 0.11 6.20 -8.84
N GLY A 107 -0.21 6.83 -7.71
CA GLY A 107 -1.58 6.95 -7.22
C GLY A 107 -2.50 7.71 -8.18
N LEU A 108 -2.03 8.85 -8.72
CA LEU A 108 -2.79 9.68 -9.65
C LEU A 108 -3.04 8.95 -10.98
N LEU A 109 -2.06 8.19 -11.43
CA LEU A 109 -2.16 7.34 -12.61
C LEU A 109 -3.00 6.08 -12.37
N GLY A 110 -3.38 5.80 -11.12
CA GLY A 110 -4.11 4.59 -10.71
C GLY A 110 -3.24 3.34 -10.59
N ASN A 111 -1.92 3.46 -10.77
CA ASN A 111 -0.96 2.37 -10.75
C ASN A 111 -0.62 1.87 -9.34
N LYS A 112 -0.96 2.61 -8.28
CA LYS A 112 -0.70 2.20 -6.90
C LYS A 112 -1.66 2.83 -5.91
N ALA A 113 -2.14 2.06 -4.94
CA ALA A 113 -2.92 2.59 -3.83
C ALA A 113 -2.00 3.14 -2.73
N LYS A 114 -2.41 4.23 -2.08
CA LYS A 114 -1.81 4.70 -0.82
C LYS A 114 -2.12 3.72 0.31
N VAL A 115 -3.38 3.28 0.41
CA VAL A 115 -3.87 2.31 1.40
C VAL A 115 -5.02 1.51 0.77
N ALA A 116 -5.12 0.22 1.10
CA ALA A 116 -6.28 -0.60 0.77
C ALA A 116 -6.70 -1.49 1.96
N LEU A 117 -8.01 -1.53 2.21
CA LEU A 117 -8.62 -2.24 3.32
C LEU A 117 -9.75 -3.12 2.81
N ILE A 118 -9.79 -4.37 3.26
CA ILE A 118 -10.97 -5.23 3.14
C ILE A 118 -11.69 -5.25 4.48
N VAL A 119 -12.89 -4.67 4.51
CA VAL A 119 -13.77 -4.68 5.66
C VAL A 119 -14.71 -5.87 5.55
N THR A 120 -14.73 -6.69 6.60
CA THR A 120 -15.59 -7.87 6.68
C THR A 120 -16.54 -7.78 7.88
N ARG A 121 -17.52 -8.69 7.94
CA ARG A 121 -18.38 -8.87 9.11
C ARG A 121 -17.91 -10.02 10.01
N LEU A 122 -16.70 -10.52 9.79
CA LEU A 122 -16.13 -11.60 10.58
C LEU A 122 -15.73 -11.09 11.96
N ALA A 123 -16.05 -11.84 13.01
CA ALA A 123 -15.76 -11.41 14.38
C ALA A 123 -14.30 -11.63 14.82
N SER A 124 -13.50 -12.36 14.03
CA SER A 124 -12.15 -12.82 14.41
C SER A 124 -11.12 -12.37 13.38
N ALA A 125 -10.02 -11.77 13.87
CA ALA A 125 -8.87 -11.40 13.06
C ALA A 125 -8.11 -12.63 12.55
N GLU A 126 -7.93 -13.64 13.41
CA GLU A 126 -7.30 -14.92 13.05
C GLU A 126 -8.04 -15.63 11.92
N LEU A 127 -9.38 -15.64 11.97
CA LEU A 127 -10.19 -16.28 10.94
C LEU A 127 -10.08 -15.55 9.61
N LEU A 128 -10.09 -14.21 9.62
CA LEU A 128 -9.87 -13.42 8.42
C LEU A 128 -8.46 -13.65 7.85
N ALA A 129 -7.43 -13.65 8.71
CA ALA A 129 -6.05 -13.93 8.31
C ALA A 129 -5.90 -15.32 7.68
N ALA A 130 -6.56 -16.34 8.23
CA ALA A 130 -6.59 -17.68 7.65
C ALA A 130 -7.23 -17.68 6.25
N PHE A 131 -8.34 -16.98 6.04
CA PHE A 131 -8.91 -16.85 4.70
C PHE A 131 -8.00 -16.10 3.74
N CYS A 132 -7.38 -15.00 4.17
CA CYS A 132 -6.39 -14.29 3.38
C CYS A 132 -5.24 -15.23 2.98
N GLN A 133 -4.73 -16.04 3.92
CA GLN A 133 -3.67 -16.99 3.63
C GLN A 133 -4.09 -18.09 2.65
N LEU A 134 -5.32 -18.61 2.75
CA LEU A 134 -5.84 -19.59 1.77
C LEU A 134 -6.11 -19.00 0.38
N SER A 135 -6.27 -17.69 0.29
CA SER A 135 -6.45 -16.94 -0.96
C SER A 135 -5.14 -16.33 -1.49
N ASP A 136 -3.99 -16.67 -0.91
CA ASP A 136 -2.68 -16.08 -1.25
C ASP A 136 -2.64 -14.53 -1.12
N ILE A 137 -3.43 -13.97 -0.19
CA ILE A 137 -3.52 -12.54 0.06
C ILE A 137 -2.61 -12.16 1.23
N SER A 138 -1.63 -11.31 0.94
CA SER A 138 -0.75 -10.73 1.96
C SER A 138 -1.43 -9.54 2.65
N ALA A 139 -1.80 -9.70 3.92
CA ALA A 139 -2.52 -8.68 4.68
C ALA A 139 -2.28 -8.78 6.20
N ALA A 140 -2.42 -7.64 6.90
CA ALA A 140 -2.50 -7.59 8.35
C ALA A 140 -3.97 -7.45 8.77
N CYS A 141 -4.51 -8.46 9.44
CA CYS A 141 -5.91 -8.52 9.85
C CYS A 141 -6.08 -7.98 11.27
N ILE A 142 -6.98 -7.02 11.44
CA ILE A 142 -7.22 -6.32 12.71
C ILE A 142 -8.58 -6.74 13.24
N GLY A 143 -8.62 -7.17 14.50
CA GLY A 143 -9.83 -7.53 15.21
C GLY A 143 -10.61 -6.30 15.66
N ALA A 144 -11.91 -6.27 15.39
CA ALA A 144 -12.78 -5.20 15.86
C ALA A 144 -14.22 -5.68 16.11
N ASN A 145 -14.94 -4.97 16.97
CA ASN A 145 -16.31 -5.28 17.35
C ASN A 145 -17.32 -5.15 16.20
N GLN A 146 -17.05 -4.30 15.20
CA GLN A 146 -17.91 -4.13 14.02
C GLN A 146 -17.55 -5.06 12.85
N GLY A 147 -16.49 -5.86 13.02
CA GLY A 147 -15.97 -6.80 12.03
C GLY A 147 -14.47 -6.62 11.81
N ALA A 148 -13.78 -7.72 11.52
CA ALA A 148 -12.34 -7.73 11.25
C ALA A 148 -12.03 -7.03 9.92
N VAL A 149 -10.91 -6.33 9.89
CA VAL A 149 -10.45 -5.54 8.75
C VAL A 149 -9.08 -6.04 8.32
N ALA A 150 -8.91 -6.40 7.05
CA ALA A 150 -7.62 -6.77 6.50
C ALA A 150 -6.98 -5.57 5.81
N VAL A 151 -5.80 -5.17 6.28
CA VAL A 151 -4.98 -4.13 5.65
C VAL A 151 -4.06 -4.80 4.63
N LEU A 152 -4.27 -4.50 3.36
CA LEU A 152 -3.57 -5.17 2.26
C LEU A 152 -2.15 -4.64 2.13
N LYS A 153 -1.21 -5.54 1.84
CA LYS A 153 0.20 -5.21 1.60
C LYS A 153 0.51 -5.01 0.13
N ASN A 154 -0.18 -5.73 -0.76
CA ASN A 154 -0.10 -5.49 -2.19
C ASN A 154 -1.03 -4.33 -2.56
N LEU A 155 -0.43 -3.21 -2.96
CA LEU A 155 -1.12 -1.97 -3.33
C LEU A 155 -0.95 -1.63 -4.81
N ASP A 156 -0.22 -2.44 -5.56
CA ASP A 156 0.14 -2.14 -6.95
C ASP A 156 -0.99 -2.52 -7.90
N GLY A 157 -1.25 -1.66 -8.89
CA GLY A 157 -2.28 -1.84 -9.91
C GLY A 157 -3.62 -2.24 -9.30
N ASP A 158 -4.24 -3.29 -9.85
CA ASP A 158 -5.50 -3.87 -9.37
C ASP A 158 -5.31 -4.92 -8.26
N GLY A 159 -4.14 -4.95 -7.60
CA GLY A 159 -3.83 -5.89 -6.51
C GLY A 159 -4.89 -5.92 -5.39
N PRO A 160 -5.36 -4.75 -4.89
CA PRO A 160 -6.45 -4.69 -3.93
C PRO A 160 -7.77 -5.31 -4.41
N GLU A 161 -8.14 -5.05 -5.65
CA GLU A 161 -9.36 -5.52 -6.30
C GLU A 161 -9.30 -7.03 -6.56
N ALA A 162 -8.13 -7.53 -6.99
CA ALA A 162 -7.85 -8.95 -7.12
C ALA A 162 -7.96 -9.67 -5.78
N ALA A 163 -7.39 -9.10 -4.71
CA ALA A 163 -7.52 -9.67 -3.36
C ALA A 163 -8.98 -9.78 -2.90
N ALA A 164 -9.80 -8.74 -3.10
CA ALA A 164 -11.21 -8.80 -2.74
C ALA A 164 -11.98 -9.85 -3.56
N LYS A 165 -11.65 -9.97 -4.85
CA LYS A 165 -12.21 -10.98 -5.74
C LYS A 165 -11.85 -12.39 -5.27
N ASP A 166 -10.57 -12.68 -5.11
CA ASP A 166 -10.07 -13.99 -4.73
C ASP A 166 -10.62 -14.43 -3.37
N LEU A 167 -10.65 -13.51 -2.41
CA LEU A 167 -11.18 -13.76 -1.08
C LEU A 167 -12.67 -14.14 -1.10
N THR A 168 -13.48 -13.46 -1.92
CA THR A 168 -14.92 -13.74 -2.03
C THR A 168 -15.27 -14.91 -2.96
N THR A 169 -14.34 -15.31 -3.82
CA THR A 169 -14.44 -16.54 -4.61
C THR A 169 -14.09 -17.78 -3.78
N VAL A 170 -13.00 -17.72 -3.00
CA VAL A 170 -12.55 -18.83 -2.14
C VAL A 170 -13.54 -19.09 -1.01
N VAL A 171 -14.10 -18.04 -0.40
CA VAL A 171 -15.05 -18.17 0.71
C VAL A 171 -16.48 -17.98 0.23
N SER A 172 -17.14 -19.12 -0.07
CA SER A 172 -18.52 -19.13 -0.55
C SER A 172 -19.48 -18.37 0.36
N GLY A 173 -20.23 -17.41 -0.23
CA GLY A 173 -21.23 -16.61 0.47
C GLY A 173 -20.67 -15.46 1.29
N MET A 174 -19.36 -15.24 1.26
CA MET A 174 -18.75 -14.08 1.90
C MET A 174 -18.95 -12.84 1.03
N ALA A 175 -19.42 -11.78 1.67
CA ALA A 175 -19.44 -10.43 1.11
C ALA A 175 -18.42 -9.60 1.89
N VAL A 176 -17.62 -8.84 1.16
CA VAL A 176 -16.64 -7.92 1.75
C VAL A 176 -16.81 -6.53 1.14
N ILE A 177 -16.38 -5.51 1.85
CA ILE A 177 -16.28 -4.17 1.29
C ILE A 177 -14.80 -3.87 1.10
N LEU A 178 -14.38 -3.66 -0.13
CA LEU A 178 -13.07 -3.16 -0.46
C LEU A 178 -13.12 -1.64 -0.42
N ALA A 179 -12.20 -1.03 0.31
CA ALA A 179 -11.95 0.39 0.29
C ALA A 179 -10.50 0.61 -0.16
N VAL A 180 -10.29 1.48 -1.13
CA VAL A 180 -8.97 1.79 -1.70
C VAL A 180 -8.80 3.31 -1.73
N ASN A 181 -7.67 3.81 -1.22
CA ASN A 181 -7.27 5.20 -1.40
C ASN A 181 -6.22 5.26 -2.52
N ARG A 182 -6.58 5.81 -3.68
CA ARG A 182 -5.64 6.11 -4.77
C ARG A 182 -5.53 7.61 -4.92
N ALA A 183 -4.37 8.18 -4.63
CA ALA A 183 -4.12 9.63 -4.68
C ALA A 183 -5.23 10.49 -4.03
N ASP A 184 -5.54 10.20 -2.77
CA ASP A 184 -6.53 10.93 -1.94
C ASP A 184 -7.98 10.80 -2.44
N LYS A 185 -8.21 9.96 -3.45
CA LYS A 185 -9.53 9.53 -3.88
C LYS A 185 -9.86 8.18 -3.23
N LEU A 186 -10.85 8.21 -2.36
CA LEU A 186 -11.39 7.01 -1.71
C LEU A 186 -12.45 6.36 -2.61
N GLU A 187 -12.16 5.14 -3.03
CA GLU A 187 -13.09 4.28 -3.76
C GLU A 187 -13.52 3.13 -2.86
N VAL A 188 -14.82 2.89 -2.79
CA VAL A 188 -15.39 1.85 -1.92
C VAL A 188 -16.39 1.04 -2.74
N ALA A 189 -16.23 -0.28 -2.74
CA ALA A 189 -17.12 -1.20 -3.44
C ALA A 189 -17.34 -2.50 -2.65
N MET A 190 -18.56 -3.02 -2.70
CA MET A 190 -18.89 -4.35 -2.17
C MET A 190 -18.49 -5.41 -3.19
N TYR A 191 -17.84 -6.48 -2.74
CA TYR A 191 -17.53 -7.66 -3.53
C TYR A 191 -18.31 -8.87 -3.02
N VAL A 192 -18.88 -9.63 -3.95
CA VAL A 192 -19.60 -10.88 -3.67
C VAL A 192 -19.29 -11.88 -4.77
N GLN A 193 -18.84 -13.09 -4.39
CA GLN A 193 -18.53 -14.17 -5.33
C GLN A 193 -17.58 -13.76 -6.47
N GLY A 194 -16.61 -12.90 -6.17
CA GLY A 194 -15.62 -12.44 -7.15
C GLY A 194 -16.05 -11.28 -8.05
N GLU A 195 -17.26 -10.76 -7.87
CA GLU A 195 -17.80 -9.66 -8.67
C GLU A 195 -17.92 -8.37 -7.85
N ALA A 196 -17.52 -7.26 -8.47
CA ALA A 196 -17.72 -5.93 -7.91
C ALA A 196 -19.20 -5.53 -8.04
N GLY A 197 -19.80 -5.17 -6.90
CA GLY A 197 -21.19 -4.78 -6.78
C GLY A 197 -21.35 -3.29 -6.53
N GLN A 198 -22.19 -2.98 -5.54
CA GLN A 198 -22.53 -1.59 -5.19
C GLN A 198 -21.29 -0.82 -4.69
N SER A 199 -21.11 0.40 -5.20
CA SER A 199 -20.17 1.37 -4.65
C SER A 199 -20.85 2.27 -3.62
N PHE A 200 -20.08 2.72 -2.63
CA PHE A 200 -20.55 3.59 -1.55
C PHE A 200 -19.75 4.88 -1.51
N ALA A 201 -20.41 5.98 -1.11
CA ALA A 201 -19.69 7.18 -0.74
C ALA A 201 -18.89 6.91 0.56
N PRO A 202 -17.66 7.44 0.71
CA PRO A 202 -16.83 7.21 1.89
C PRO A 202 -17.52 7.47 3.24
N PRO A 203 -18.33 8.55 3.40
CA PRO A 203 -19.06 8.76 4.66
C PRO A 203 -19.99 7.61 5.03
N VAL A 204 -20.60 6.93 4.05
CA VAL A 204 -21.48 5.79 4.30
C VAL A 204 -20.69 4.61 4.87
N LEU A 205 -19.50 4.33 4.34
CA LEU A 205 -18.61 3.30 4.87
C LEU A 205 -18.30 3.57 6.35
N PHE A 206 -17.80 4.77 6.66
CA PHE A 206 -17.30 5.13 8.00
C PHE A 206 -18.36 5.12 9.10
N THR A 207 -19.64 5.23 8.76
CA THR A 207 -20.73 5.05 9.75
C THR A 207 -20.85 3.62 10.27
N SER A 208 -20.36 2.65 9.50
CA SER A 208 -20.53 1.21 9.74
C SER A 208 -19.24 0.47 10.06
N THR A 209 -18.10 1.16 10.03
CA THR A 209 -16.77 0.59 10.29
C THR A 209 -16.13 1.15 11.55
N PRO A 210 -15.17 0.41 12.15
CA PRO A 210 -14.39 0.92 13.27
C PRO A 210 -13.70 2.25 12.93
N ARG A 211 -13.52 3.11 13.95
CA ARG A 211 -12.92 4.45 13.76
C ARG A 211 -11.53 4.41 13.14
N PHE A 212 -10.71 3.43 13.52
CA PHE A 212 -9.37 3.28 12.98
C PHE A 212 -9.35 3.05 11.45
N VAL A 213 -10.46 2.60 10.83
CA VAL A 213 -10.54 2.42 9.37
C VAL A 213 -10.44 3.77 8.65
N GLU A 214 -11.14 4.78 9.17
CA GLU A 214 -11.06 6.15 8.66
C GLU A 214 -9.66 6.71 8.88
N ASP A 215 -9.12 6.54 10.10
CA ASP A 215 -7.78 7.04 10.45
C ASP A 215 -6.67 6.38 9.61
N LEU A 216 -6.76 5.06 9.35
CA LEU A 216 -5.84 4.34 8.45
C LEU A 216 -5.97 4.86 7.01
N MET A 217 -7.19 5.04 6.52
CA MET A 217 -7.43 5.50 5.14
C MET A 217 -6.92 6.91 4.87
N LEU A 218 -6.98 7.76 5.90
CA LEU A 218 -6.46 9.13 5.85
C LEU A 218 -4.97 9.22 6.21
N GLY A 219 -4.34 8.11 6.58
CA GLY A 219 -2.93 8.09 7.00
C GLY A 219 -2.66 8.77 8.34
N ILE A 220 -3.70 9.02 9.16
CA ILE A 220 -3.59 9.62 10.50
C ILE A 220 -2.95 8.63 11.47
N VAL A 221 -3.27 7.34 11.31
CA VAL A 221 -2.78 6.25 12.16
C VAL A 221 -2.11 5.18 11.30
N THR A 222 -1.09 4.52 11.85
CA THR A 222 -0.41 3.38 11.19
C THR A 222 -0.76 2.03 11.85
N LEU A 223 -0.52 0.94 11.11
CA LEU A 223 -0.68 -0.43 11.64
C LEU A 223 0.10 -0.67 12.94
N ASN A 224 1.32 -0.14 13.03
CA ASN A 224 2.17 -0.30 14.21
C ASN A 224 1.59 0.45 15.41
N GLN A 225 1.04 1.65 15.20
CA GLN A 225 0.37 2.40 16.27
C GLN A 225 -0.86 1.65 16.81
N LEU A 226 -1.65 1.02 15.93
CA LEU A 226 -2.78 0.19 16.38
C LEU A 226 -2.31 -1.02 17.20
N LYS A 227 -1.23 -1.69 16.80
CA LYS A 227 -0.63 -2.78 17.60
C LYS A 227 -0.23 -2.29 19.00
N THR A 228 0.45 -1.14 19.10
CA THR A 228 0.86 -0.56 20.39
C THR A 228 -0.32 -0.13 21.26
N GLN A 229 -1.44 0.28 20.65
CA GLN A 229 -2.68 0.61 21.34
C GLN A 229 -3.45 -0.64 21.84
N GLY A 230 -2.95 -1.85 21.56
CA GLY A 230 -3.52 -3.11 22.04
C GLY A 230 -4.56 -3.72 21.11
N PHE A 231 -4.65 -3.29 19.84
CA PHE A 231 -5.47 -3.99 18.86
C PHE A 231 -4.87 -5.37 18.54
N GLU A 232 -5.75 -6.36 18.43
CA GLU A 232 -5.37 -7.68 17.90
C GLU A 232 -5.05 -7.54 16.41
N VAL A 233 -3.78 -7.77 16.05
CA VAL A 233 -3.33 -7.74 14.65
C VAL A 233 -2.63 -9.05 14.31
N VAL A 234 -3.17 -9.76 13.32
CA VAL A 234 -2.68 -11.06 12.86
C VAL A 234 -2.21 -10.91 11.42
N ASP A 235 -0.96 -11.28 11.15
CA ASP A 235 -0.40 -11.26 9.80
C ASP A 235 -0.75 -12.56 9.07
N SER A 236 -1.33 -12.47 7.86
CA SER A 236 -1.62 -13.68 7.07
C SER A 236 -0.35 -14.45 6.72
N ALA A 237 0.76 -13.76 6.45
CA ALA A 237 2.05 -14.39 6.13
C ALA A 237 2.67 -15.15 7.31
N GLY A 238 2.19 -14.94 8.54
CA GLY A 238 2.61 -15.67 9.72
C GLY A 238 1.94 -17.05 9.86
N LEU A 239 0.96 -17.36 9.01
CA LEU A 239 0.22 -18.62 9.01
C LEU A 239 0.69 -19.50 7.85
N ASP A 240 0.96 -20.78 8.14
CA ASP A 240 1.06 -21.77 7.07
C ASP A 240 -0.34 -22.28 6.65
N HIS A 241 -0.39 -23.02 5.55
CA HIS A 241 -1.65 -23.54 5.00
C HIS A 241 -2.40 -24.46 5.99
N ASP A 242 -1.67 -25.28 6.74
CA ASP A 242 -2.25 -26.24 7.68
C ASP A 242 -2.83 -25.52 8.92
N GLN A 243 -2.13 -24.53 9.45
CA GLN A 243 -2.59 -23.64 10.51
C GLN A 243 -3.84 -22.88 10.10
N ALA A 244 -3.87 -22.33 8.88
CA ALA A 244 -5.05 -21.66 8.34
C ALA A 244 -6.26 -22.62 8.29
N MET A 245 -6.07 -23.84 7.79
CA MET A 245 -7.11 -24.88 7.80
C MET A 245 -7.55 -25.28 9.21
N GLN A 246 -6.64 -25.31 10.17
CA GLN A 246 -6.96 -25.61 11.57
C GLN A 246 -7.80 -24.51 12.23
N ILE A 247 -7.47 -23.23 11.99
CA ILE A 247 -8.25 -22.08 12.47
C ILE A 247 -9.70 -22.17 11.95
N LEU A 248 -9.87 -22.50 10.67
CA LEU A 248 -11.19 -22.69 10.06
C LEU A 248 -11.97 -23.85 10.68
N ALA A 249 -11.31 -24.98 10.92
CA ALA A 249 -11.93 -26.13 11.57
C ALA A 249 -12.43 -25.79 12.99
N ASN A 250 -11.68 -24.98 13.75
CA ASN A 250 -12.04 -24.55 15.08
C ASN A 250 -13.28 -23.62 15.07
N HIS A 251 -13.34 -22.71 14.10
CA HIS A 251 -14.45 -21.77 13.97
C HIS A 251 -15.72 -22.39 13.38
N THR A 252 -15.61 -23.32 12.44
CA THR A 252 -16.77 -24.07 11.90
C THR A 252 -17.37 -25.02 12.94
N ARG A 253 -16.54 -25.62 13.81
CA ARG A 253 -17.00 -26.48 14.91
C ARG A 253 -17.76 -25.69 16.00
N ARG A 254 -17.30 -24.48 16.34
CA ARG A 254 -17.98 -23.60 17.31
C ARG A 254 -19.32 -23.07 16.80
N GLY A 255 -19.49 -22.88 15.49
CA GLY A 255 -20.75 -22.39 14.90
C GLY A 255 -21.90 -23.41 14.86
N ARG A 256 -21.62 -24.72 14.93
CA ARG A 256 -22.64 -25.79 14.77
C ARG A 256 -23.17 -26.38 16.09
N GLY A 257 -22.75 -25.86 17.26
CA GLY A 257 -23.13 -26.38 18.58
C GLY A 257 -24.16 -25.56 19.38
N GLY A 258 -24.67 -24.44 18.85
CA GLY A 258 -25.30 -23.39 19.67
C GLY A 258 -26.80 -23.12 19.46
N ARG A 259 -27.61 -24.10 19.03
CA ARG A 259 -29.09 -23.95 18.98
C ARG A 259 -29.77 -25.28 19.32
N GLY A 260 -29.78 -25.63 20.61
CA GLY A 260 -30.36 -26.89 21.06
C GLY A 260 -30.47 -27.00 22.58
N SER A 261 -30.99 -25.97 23.27
CA SER A 261 -31.47 -26.12 24.64
C SER A 261 -32.89 -25.55 24.75
N ARG A 262 -33.84 -26.45 24.45
CA ARG A 262 -35.08 -26.71 25.19
C ARG A 262 -35.59 -25.56 26.06
N ILE A 263 -36.65 -24.91 25.59
CA ILE A 263 -37.61 -24.22 26.46
C ILE A 263 -38.65 -25.27 26.83
N GLU A 264 -38.63 -25.71 28.09
CA GLU A 264 -39.81 -26.27 28.78
C GLU A 264 -40.53 -25.13 29.50
#